data_AF-A0A966VYT7-F1
#
_entry.id   AF-A0A966VYT7-F1
#
_cell.length_a   1.000
_cell.length_b   1.000
_cell.length_c   1.000
_cell.angle_alpha   90.00
_cell.angle_beta   90.00
_cell.angle_gamma   90.00
#
_symmetry.space_group_name_H-M   'P 1'
#
loop_
_entity.id
_entity.type
_entity.pdbx_description
1 polymer ?
#
loop_
_entity_poly.entity_id
_entity_poly.type
_entity_poly.pdbx_seq_one_letter_code
_entity_poly.pdbx_strand_id
1 'polypeptide(L)'
;MRRLAIAGWFALVAAAIAAAPKASDAASHWSYQPVVRPALPSVKNSAWALNDLDRFILAKLEAKGLQPSPEADPRALIRRLYFDLIGLPPTPEEVDTFVRECSAIGSRQSAIANLVDRLLASPHYGERWARHWLDIAHYADTHGFERDQLRPNAWRYRDYVIAALNTDKPYDQFLREQIAGDVLAANSKLQTPNSELMAATGFLAAGPWDFVGQVETRSDMLKRAARADDLDDMVTQVLTASMGVTINCARCHDHKLDPISQREYYSLWAVFAGVKRGDRELDSAATARREAERQQLQKRLREVTAELGRLTGEGLDLADMVGGGNGRGTGIKGAGLDLRTGNVVKDKLGYHRDIQVNRRQKPEWPDSTTPKFVQWIFLPDGKSPVQLANQTTASNLPPTSGHAWDAIRNGPLNAQVSTTLADVDFASAGHSILGLHANAGVTFDLAEIRKASGFTKLRFTAQVGFGASGTAAATRADFSVFAGQKLLFQRLKLRKDETARVDVALPDTVATLTLVATDGGDGIGHDLLFLGDA
;
A
#
# COMPACT_ATOMS: atom_id res chain seq x y z
N MET A 1 -58.84 -32.70 43.94
CA MET A 1 -59.19 -31.61 43.00
C MET A 1 -57.95 -30.83 42.49
N ARG A 2 -56.91 -31.47 41.94
CA ARG A 2 -55.73 -30.76 41.38
C ARG A 2 -55.13 -31.41 40.12
N ARG A 3 -55.88 -32.25 39.39
CA ARG A 3 -55.39 -32.88 38.14
C ARG A 3 -56.24 -32.63 36.89
N LEU A 4 -57.39 -31.93 37.00
CA LEU A 4 -58.21 -31.57 35.82
C LEU A 4 -57.96 -30.16 35.28
N ALA A 5 -57.22 -29.29 35.97
CA ALA A 5 -57.02 -27.90 35.54
C ALA A 5 -55.85 -27.70 34.55
N ILE A 6 -54.95 -28.68 34.39
CA ILE A 6 -53.76 -28.53 33.55
C ILE A 6 -54.03 -28.99 32.09
N ALA A 7 -54.92 -29.95 31.88
CA ALA A 7 -55.24 -30.44 30.54
C ALA A 7 -56.03 -29.42 29.69
N GLY A 8 -56.89 -28.60 30.32
CA GLY A 8 -57.64 -27.55 29.62
C GLY A 8 -56.77 -26.37 29.15
N TRP A 9 -55.66 -26.10 29.83
CA TRP A 9 -54.73 -25.01 29.46
C TRP A 9 -53.85 -25.38 28.26
N PHE A 10 -53.41 -26.64 28.17
CA PHE A 10 -52.66 -27.11 27.00
C PHE A 10 -53.52 -27.21 25.74
N ALA A 11 -54.82 -27.51 25.85
CA ALA A 11 -55.73 -27.52 24.70
C ALA A 11 -56.04 -26.11 24.17
N LEU A 12 -56.16 -25.10 25.05
CA LEU A 12 -56.37 -23.70 24.65
C LEU A 12 -55.10 -23.04 24.07
N VAL A 13 -53.91 -23.41 24.57
CA VAL A 13 -52.64 -22.96 23.99
C VAL A 13 -52.33 -23.69 22.68
N ALA A 14 -52.66 -24.98 22.56
CA ALA A 14 -52.52 -25.70 21.29
C ALA A 14 -53.50 -25.20 20.21
N ALA A 15 -54.73 -24.81 20.59
CA ALA A 15 -55.68 -24.19 19.66
C ALA A 15 -55.30 -22.74 19.27
N ALA A 16 -54.63 -21.99 20.16
CA ALA A 16 -54.08 -20.66 19.85
C ALA A 16 -52.80 -20.73 18.99
N ILE A 17 -52.05 -21.83 19.05
CA ILE A 17 -50.88 -22.07 18.18
C ILE A 17 -51.31 -22.71 16.83
N ALA A 18 -52.43 -23.43 16.80
CA ALA A 18 -53.00 -24.00 15.57
C ALA A 18 -53.87 -23.01 14.76
N ALA A 19 -54.09 -21.80 15.27
CA ALA A 19 -54.66 -20.67 14.55
C ALA A 19 -53.61 -19.58 14.30
N ALA A 20 -52.36 -19.98 14.01
CA ALA A 20 -51.55 -19.15 13.11
C ALA A 20 -52.43 -18.89 11.88
N PRO A 21 -52.64 -17.63 11.47
CA PRO A 21 -53.41 -17.36 10.27
C PRO A 21 -52.82 -18.25 9.18
N LYS A 22 -53.65 -19.16 8.64
CA LYS A 22 -53.42 -19.76 7.31
C LYS A 22 -52.88 -18.62 6.48
N ALA A 23 -51.65 -18.73 5.97
CA ALA A 23 -50.96 -17.68 5.22
C ALA A 23 -52.01 -16.86 4.47
N SER A 24 -52.41 -15.74 5.07
CA SER A 24 -53.31 -14.80 4.45
C SER A 24 -52.51 -14.38 3.25
N ASP A 25 -52.91 -14.85 2.07
CA ASP A 25 -52.18 -14.85 0.81
C ASP A 25 -50.99 -13.90 0.90
N ALA A 26 -49.76 -14.38 1.11
CA ALA A 26 -48.65 -13.49 1.50
C ALA A 26 -48.47 -12.33 0.48
N ALA A 27 -48.92 -12.54 -0.76
CA ALA A 27 -49.09 -11.52 -1.79
C ALA A 27 -50.04 -10.36 -1.38
N SER A 28 -51.08 -10.60 -0.58
CA SER A 28 -52.03 -9.61 -0.05
C SER A 28 -51.49 -8.73 1.07
N HIS A 29 -50.28 -8.98 1.58
CA HIS A 29 -49.67 -8.11 2.59
C HIS A 29 -49.39 -6.71 2.01
N TRP A 30 -49.62 -5.67 2.81
CA TRP A 30 -49.64 -4.28 2.34
C TRP A 30 -48.34 -3.83 1.65
N SER A 31 -47.19 -4.39 2.06
CA SER A 31 -45.87 -4.06 1.48
C SER A 31 -45.65 -4.64 0.10
N TYR A 32 -46.42 -5.66 -0.30
CA TYR A 32 -46.36 -6.28 -1.63
C TYR A 32 -47.43 -5.75 -2.60
N GLN A 33 -48.25 -4.82 -2.13
CA GLN A 33 -49.26 -4.15 -2.94
C GLN A 33 -48.70 -2.85 -3.53
N PRO A 34 -49.19 -2.41 -4.70
CA PRO A 34 -48.86 -1.09 -5.23
C PRO A 34 -49.14 0.02 -4.21
N VAL A 35 -48.22 0.97 -4.07
CA VAL A 35 -48.39 2.12 -3.19
C VAL A 35 -49.48 3.03 -3.77
N VAL A 36 -50.60 3.14 -3.08
CA VAL A 36 -51.70 4.06 -3.43
C VAL A 36 -51.68 5.24 -2.48
N ARG A 37 -51.80 6.46 -3.00
CA ARG A 37 -51.89 7.68 -2.17
C ARG A 37 -53.23 7.67 -1.39
N PRO A 38 -53.20 7.56 -0.05
CA PRO A 38 -54.43 7.53 0.73
C PRO A 38 -55.11 8.91 0.76
N ALA A 39 -56.42 8.92 0.96
CA ALA A 39 -57.15 10.15 1.24
C ALA A 39 -56.68 10.75 2.58
N LEU A 40 -56.58 12.07 2.65
CA LEU A 40 -56.17 12.77 3.86
C LEU A 40 -57.26 12.66 4.94
N PRO A 41 -56.92 12.30 6.18
CA PRO A 41 -57.89 12.19 7.24
C PRO A 41 -58.43 13.56 7.65
N SER A 42 -59.71 13.61 8.02
CA SER A 42 -60.30 14.78 8.66
C SER A 42 -59.79 14.89 10.09
N VAL A 43 -59.36 16.08 10.49
CA VAL A 43 -58.84 16.40 11.83
C VAL A 43 -59.59 17.59 12.39
N LYS A 44 -59.73 17.67 13.72
CA LYS A 44 -60.39 18.80 14.39
C LYS A 44 -59.48 20.02 14.46
N ASN A 45 -58.20 19.81 14.82
CA ASN A 45 -57.22 20.90 14.94
C ASN A 45 -56.34 21.01 13.69
N SER A 46 -56.92 21.42 12.56
CA SER A 46 -56.17 21.59 11.31
C SER A 46 -55.05 22.63 11.39
N ALA A 47 -55.11 23.57 12.34
CA ALA A 47 -54.10 24.60 12.53
C ALA A 47 -52.78 24.06 13.12
N TRP A 48 -52.80 22.90 13.78
CA TRP A 48 -51.58 22.25 14.29
C TRP A 48 -50.80 21.51 13.20
N ALA A 49 -51.48 20.99 12.18
CA ALA A 49 -50.84 20.24 11.10
C ALA A 49 -50.08 21.21 10.17
N LEU A 50 -48.76 21.04 10.06
CA LEU A 50 -47.90 21.85 9.18
C LEU A 50 -47.89 21.30 7.75
N ASN A 51 -48.08 19.99 7.60
CA ASN A 51 -48.19 19.32 6.32
C ASN A 51 -49.19 18.15 6.36
N ASP A 52 -49.36 17.49 5.21
CA ASP A 52 -50.30 16.39 5.06
C ASP A 52 -49.98 15.16 5.94
N LEU A 53 -48.71 14.92 6.29
CA LEU A 53 -48.31 13.81 7.17
C LEU A 53 -48.80 14.03 8.60
N ASP A 54 -48.73 15.27 9.09
CA ASP A 54 -49.17 15.62 10.45
C ASP A 54 -50.64 15.31 10.66
N ARG A 55 -51.47 15.39 9.60
CA ARG A 55 -52.90 15.04 9.67
C ARG A 55 -53.10 13.56 10.03
N PHE A 56 -52.24 12.66 9.56
CA PHE A 56 -52.34 11.23 9.91
C PHE A 56 -52.01 10.97 11.37
N ILE A 57 -50.99 11.66 11.91
CA ILE A 57 -50.61 11.58 13.32
C ILE A 57 -51.73 12.17 14.18
N LEU A 58 -52.18 13.39 13.85
CA LEU A 58 -53.20 14.10 14.60
C LEU A 58 -54.54 13.34 14.61
N ALA A 59 -54.97 12.78 13.48
CA ALA A 59 -56.19 11.98 13.43
C ALA A 59 -56.14 10.79 14.40
N LYS A 60 -54.98 10.14 14.54
CA LYS A 60 -54.79 9.03 15.50
C LYS A 60 -54.74 9.50 16.94
N LEU A 61 -54.16 10.67 17.22
CA LEU A 61 -54.16 11.28 18.54
C LEU A 61 -55.58 11.68 18.96
N GLU A 62 -56.30 12.41 18.11
CA GLU A 62 -57.67 12.86 18.35
C GLU A 62 -58.64 11.69 18.56
N ALA A 63 -58.52 10.63 17.75
CA ALA A 63 -59.31 9.41 17.90
C ALA A 63 -59.08 8.69 19.24
N LYS A 64 -57.89 8.86 19.83
CA LYS A 64 -57.53 8.32 21.15
C LYS A 64 -57.74 9.32 22.29
N GLY A 65 -58.27 10.51 22.02
CA GLY A 65 -58.43 11.57 23.01
C GLY A 65 -57.10 12.15 23.52
N LEU A 66 -56.01 11.97 22.77
CA LEU A 66 -54.69 12.50 23.09
C LEU A 66 -54.46 13.84 22.40
N GLN A 67 -53.61 14.67 23.00
CA GLN A 67 -53.15 15.94 22.44
C GLN A 67 -51.66 15.85 22.08
N PRO A 68 -51.20 16.58 21.05
CA PRO A 68 -49.77 16.70 20.77
C PRO A 68 -49.00 17.21 21.99
N SER A 69 -47.76 16.74 22.16
CA SER A 69 -46.87 17.29 23.17
C SER A 69 -46.49 18.74 22.83
N PRO A 70 -46.16 19.57 23.84
CA PRO A 70 -45.62 20.90 23.60
C PRO A 70 -44.38 20.86 22.72
N GLU A 71 -44.19 21.88 21.88
CA GLU A 71 -42.96 22.02 21.11
C GLU A 71 -41.73 22.13 22.00
N ALA A 72 -40.60 21.61 21.52
CA ALA A 72 -39.32 21.77 22.19
C ALA A 72 -38.87 23.24 22.21
N ASP A 73 -38.26 23.68 23.29
CA ASP A 73 -37.64 25.01 23.33
C ASP A 73 -36.51 25.11 22.29
N PRO A 74 -36.15 26.32 21.80
CA PRO A 74 -35.14 26.48 20.76
C PRO A 74 -33.78 25.87 21.12
N ARG A 75 -33.35 25.87 22.39
CA ARG A 75 -32.06 25.31 22.81
C ARG A 75 -32.07 23.78 22.74
N ALA A 76 -33.16 23.14 23.15
CA ALA A 76 -33.34 21.71 22.99
C ALA A 76 -33.42 21.31 21.51
N LEU A 77 -34.11 22.10 20.69
CA LEU A 77 -34.31 21.81 19.27
C LEU A 77 -33.00 21.86 18.48
N ILE A 78 -32.19 22.92 18.60
CA ILE A 78 -30.89 22.98 17.91
C ILE A 78 -30.00 21.82 18.32
N ARG A 79 -29.94 21.49 19.62
CA ARG A 79 -29.12 20.38 20.10
C ARG A 79 -29.53 19.06 19.45
N ARG A 80 -30.83 18.76 19.35
CA ARG A 80 -31.34 17.54 18.70
C ARG A 80 -30.98 17.52 17.22
N LEU A 81 -31.26 18.59 16.49
CA LEU A 81 -30.96 18.69 15.05
C LEU A 81 -29.47 18.45 14.75
N TYR A 82 -28.58 19.02 15.56
CA TYR A 82 -27.14 18.84 15.42
C TYR A 82 -26.69 17.38 15.65
N PHE A 83 -27.13 16.75 16.74
CA PHE A 83 -26.78 15.34 17.00
C PHE A 83 -27.43 14.36 16.01
N ASP A 84 -28.66 14.64 15.58
CA ASP A 84 -29.40 13.75 14.69
C ASP A 84 -28.83 13.84 13.26
N LEU A 85 -28.54 15.04 12.75
CA LEU A 85 -28.10 15.23 11.37
C LEU A 85 -26.59 15.04 11.19
N ILE A 86 -25.76 15.59 12.09
CA ILE A 86 -24.30 15.58 11.92
C ILE A 86 -23.54 14.90 13.07
N GLY A 87 -24.21 14.50 14.16
CA GLY A 87 -23.59 13.77 15.27
C GLY A 87 -22.70 14.58 16.20
N LEU A 88 -22.61 15.90 16.00
CA LEU A 88 -21.76 16.81 16.76
C LEU A 88 -22.62 17.83 17.53
N PRO A 89 -22.19 18.35 18.67
CA PRO A 89 -22.90 19.43 19.35
C PRO A 89 -22.76 20.77 18.59
N PRO A 90 -23.75 21.69 18.70
CA PRO A 90 -23.60 23.07 18.22
C PRO A 90 -22.64 23.86 19.10
N THR A 91 -22.03 24.92 18.55
CA THR A 91 -21.27 25.89 19.36
C THR A 91 -22.22 26.80 20.15
N PRO A 92 -21.75 27.44 21.25
CA PRO A 92 -22.54 28.42 21.98
C PRO A 92 -23.10 29.54 21.09
N GLU A 93 -22.32 30.03 20.13
CA GLU A 93 -22.69 31.11 19.21
C GLU A 93 -23.80 30.68 18.24
N GLU A 94 -23.74 29.43 17.75
CA GLU A 94 -24.78 28.83 16.92
C GLU A 94 -26.09 28.68 17.69
N VAL A 95 -26.02 28.25 18.96
CA VAL A 95 -27.18 28.17 19.85
C VAL A 95 -27.81 29.54 20.05
N ASP A 96 -27.02 30.54 20.43
CA ASP A 96 -27.55 31.88 20.70
C ASP A 96 -28.13 32.52 19.43
N THR A 97 -27.53 32.28 18.27
CA THR A 97 -28.06 32.73 16.98
C THR A 97 -29.39 32.09 16.67
N PHE A 98 -29.49 30.76 16.74
CA PHE A 98 -30.74 30.05 16.47
C PHE A 98 -31.86 30.40 17.45
N VAL A 99 -31.54 30.59 18.74
CA VAL A 99 -32.50 31.04 19.76
C VAL A 99 -33.07 32.41 19.39
N ARG A 100 -32.23 33.36 18.96
CA ARG A 100 -32.68 34.68 18.50
C ARG A 100 -33.54 34.57 17.24
N GLU A 101 -33.11 33.80 16.25
CA GLU A 101 -33.85 33.58 15.00
C GLU A 101 -35.23 32.95 15.26
N CYS A 102 -35.32 31.99 16.18
CA CYS A 102 -36.59 31.38 16.59
C CYS A 102 -37.51 32.33 17.36
N SER A 103 -36.96 33.35 18.03
CA SER A 103 -37.72 34.29 18.87
C SER A 103 -38.26 35.50 18.10
N ALA A 104 -37.80 35.72 16.86
CA ALA A 104 -38.36 36.75 16.01
C ALA A 104 -39.79 36.38 15.54
N ILE A 105 -40.62 37.40 15.36
CA ILE A 105 -42.06 37.21 15.10
C ILE A 105 -42.25 36.51 13.75
N GLY A 106 -42.88 35.34 13.77
CA GLY A 106 -43.20 34.56 12.57
C GLY A 106 -42.03 33.82 11.91
N SER A 107 -40.82 33.82 12.50
CA SER A 107 -39.61 33.28 11.87
C SER A 107 -39.16 31.91 12.38
N ARG A 108 -39.84 31.31 13.37
CA ARG A 108 -39.41 30.02 13.94
C ARG A 108 -39.29 28.92 12.89
N GLN A 109 -40.29 28.79 12.01
CA GLN A 109 -40.28 27.74 10.99
C GLN A 109 -39.18 27.94 9.94
N SER A 110 -38.94 29.19 9.52
CA SER A 110 -37.85 29.51 8.59
C SER A 110 -36.48 29.36 9.25
N ALA A 111 -36.33 29.67 10.54
CA ALA A 111 -35.10 29.43 11.30
C ALA A 111 -34.77 27.93 11.37
N ILE A 112 -35.77 27.07 11.61
CA ILE A 112 -35.60 25.60 11.60
C ILE A 112 -35.18 25.12 10.21
N ALA A 113 -35.91 25.53 9.16
CA ALA A 113 -35.60 25.14 7.78
C ALA A 113 -34.17 25.55 7.38
N ASN A 114 -33.80 26.81 7.62
CA ASN A 114 -32.46 27.33 7.32
C ASN A 114 -31.37 26.58 8.10
N LEU A 115 -31.62 26.22 9.36
CA LEU A 115 -30.67 25.43 10.13
C LEU A 115 -30.53 24.02 9.55
N VAL A 116 -31.64 23.35 9.23
CA VAL A 116 -31.63 22.01 8.62
C VAL A 116 -30.87 22.04 7.29
N ASP A 117 -31.13 23.02 6.42
CA ASP A 117 -30.43 23.17 5.14
C ASP A 117 -28.91 23.32 5.33
N ARG A 118 -28.48 24.13 6.32
CA ARG A 118 -27.06 24.26 6.66
C ARG A 118 -26.44 22.94 7.15
N LEU A 119 -27.17 22.19 7.97
CA LEU A 119 -26.70 20.92 8.52
C LEU A 119 -26.64 19.82 7.45
N LEU A 120 -27.63 19.76 6.55
CA LEU A 120 -27.63 18.83 5.41
C LEU A 120 -26.53 19.16 4.40
N ALA A 121 -26.18 20.45 4.24
CA ALA A 121 -25.07 20.87 3.40
C ALA A 121 -23.68 20.66 4.04
N SER A 122 -23.61 20.28 5.32
CA SER A 122 -22.35 20.04 6.02
C SER A 122 -21.73 18.71 5.58
N PRO A 123 -20.40 18.63 5.35
CA PRO A 123 -19.74 17.36 5.02
C PRO A 123 -19.91 16.30 6.12
N HIS A 124 -20.15 16.73 7.36
CA HIS A 124 -20.40 15.85 8.51
C HIS A 124 -21.74 15.09 8.42
N TYR A 125 -22.68 15.55 7.59
CA TYR A 125 -23.94 14.84 7.36
C TYR A 125 -23.67 13.44 6.78
N GLY A 126 -22.93 13.37 5.67
CA GLY A 126 -22.54 12.12 5.05
C GLY A 126 -21.69 11.25 5.96
N GLU A 127 -20.77 11.83 6.73
CA GLU A 127 -19.97 11.08 7.72
C GLU A 127 -20.85 10.45 8.81
N ARG A 128 -21.85 11.19 9.30
CA ARG A 128 -22.80 10.73 10.32
C ARG A 128 -23.66 9.58 9.79
N TRP A 129 -24.26 9.78 8.63
CA TRP A 129 -25.25 8.88 8.04
C TRP A 129 -24.63 7.66 7.35
N ALA A 130 -23.43 7.79 6.80
CA ALA A 130 -22.73 6.66 6.17
C ALA A 130 -22.52 5.52 7.15
N ARG A 131 -22.31 5.78 8.44
CA ARG A 131 -22.15 4.72 9.46
C ARG A 131 -23.35 3.78 9.50
N HIS A 132 -24.57 4.31 9.39
CA HIS A 132 -25.79 3.48 9.38
C HIS A 132 -25.86 2.56 8.16
N TRP A 133 -25.43 3.06 6.99
CA TRP A 133 -25.34 2.24 5.78
C TRP A 133 -24.21 1.21 5.86
N LEU A 134 -23.03 1.63 6.33
CA LEU A 134 -21.84 0.80 6.39
C LEU A 134 -22.01 -0.40 7.34
N ASP A 135 -22.77 -0.23 8.42
CA ASP A 135 -23.14 -1.34 9.32
C ASP A 135 -23.92 -2.43 8.57
N ILE A 136 -24.94 -2.03 7.78
CA ILE A 136 -25.79 -2.97 7.02
C ILE A 136 -25.05 -3.51 5.78
N ALA A 137 -24.13 -2.73 5.23
CA ALA A 137 -23.22 -3.16 4.18
C ALA A 137 -22.08 -4.06 4.70
N HIS A 138 -22.09 -4.47 5.97
CA HIS A 138 -21.05 -5.32 6.57
C HIS A 138 -19.62 -4.77 6.35
N TYR A 139 -19.46 -3.45 6.40
CA TYR A 139 -18.17 -2.81 6.20
C TYR A 139 -17.21 -3.11 7.36
N ALA A 140 -15.99 -3.50 7.03
CA ALA A 140 -14.89 -3.58 7.96
C ALA A 140 -13.57 -3.27 7.26
N ASP A 141 -12.59 -2.75 8.01
CA ASP A 141 -11.21 -2.58 7.54
C ASP A 141 -10.43 -3.90 7.54
N THR A 142 -11.08 -5.02 7.87
CA THR A 142 -10.50 -6.38 7.92
C THR A 142 -11.42 -7.43 7.28
N HIS A 143 -10.96 -8.68 7.14
CA HIS A 143 -11.76 -9.78 6.62
C HIS A 143 -12.92 -10.18 7.53
N GLY A 144 -12.84 -9.94 8.84
CA GLY A 144 -13.88 -10.27 9.80
C GLY A 144 -14.11 -11.77 9.98
N PHE A 145 -13.13 -12.62 9.66
CA PHE A 145 -13.23 -14.08 9.73
C PHE A 145 -11.88 -14.75 10.05
N GLU A 146 -11.90 -15.86 10.80
CA GLU A 146 -10.77 -16.70 11.27
C GLU A 146 -9.37 -16.12 11.08
N ARG A 147 -8.83 -16.18 9.85
CA ARG A 147 -7.57 -15.55 9.45
C ARG A 147 -7.80 -14.10 9.04
N ASP A 148 -8.06 -13.27 10.04
CA ASP A 148 -8.48 -11.90 9.83
C ASP A 148 -7.33 -11.02 9.31
N GLN A 149 -7.42 -10.57 8.06
CA GLN A 149 -6.39 -9.73 7.43
C GLN A 149 -6.93 -8.32 7.20
N LEU A 150 -6.02 -7.36 7.22
CA LEU A 150 -6.32 -5.98 6.86
C LEU A 150 -6.75 -5.88 5.40
N ARG A 151 -7.73 -5.01 5.13
CA ARG A 151 -8.15 -4.60 3.79
C ARG A 151 -7.63 -3.18 3.54
N PRO A 152 -6.40 -3.00 3.02
CA PRO A 152 -5.75 -1.69 2.93
C PRO A 152 -6.50 -0.69 2.03
N ASN A 153 -7.42 -1.18 1.19
CA ASN A 153 -8.18 -0.39 0.23
C ASN A 153 -9.68 -0.23 0.57
N ALA A 154 -10.16 -0.81 1.68
CA ALA A 154 -11.59 -0.80 2.03
C ALA A 154 -12.17 0.61 2.20
N TRP A 155 -11.38 1.53 2.77
CA TRP A 155 -11.76 2.93 3.03
C TRP A 155 -12.32 3.66 1.81
N ARG A 156 -11.99 3.23 0.59
CA ARG A 156 -12.48 3.83 -0.65
C ARG A 156 -13.99 3.64 -0.84
N TYR A 157 -14.52 2.50 -0.42
CA TYR A 157 -15.96 2.26 -0.42
C TYR A 157 -16.68 3.09 0.65
N ARG A 158 -16.09 3.21 1.85
CA ARG A 158 -16.58 4.12 2.90
C ARG A 158 -16.68 5.56 2.37
N ASP A 159 -15.61 6.06 1.75
CA ASP A 159 -15.56 7.42 1.22
C ASP A 159 -16.57 7.62 0.07
N TYR A 160 -16.80 6.60 -0.76
CA TYR A 160 -17.87 6.61 -1.76
C TYR A 160 -19.26 6.77 -1.12
N VAL A 161 -19.57 6.03 -0.05
CA VAL A 161 -20.87 6.13 0.65
C VAL A 161 -21.04 7.52 1.27
N ILE A 162 -20.01 8.06 1.91
CA ILE A 162 -20.01 9.42 2.47
C ILE A 162 -20.29 10.45 1.38
N ALA A 163 -19.59 10.36 0.24
CA ALA A 163 -19.78 11.26 -0.89
C ALA A 163 -21.19 11.13 -1.50
N ALA A 164 -21.71 9.91 -1.64
CA ALA A 164 -23.05 9.68 -2.18
C ALA A 164 -24.15 10.33 -1.32
N LEU A 165 -24.02 10.27 0.01
CA LEU A 165 -24.95 10.92 0.93
C LEU A 165 -24.83 12.45 0.90
N ASN A 166 -23.61 12.99 0.89
CA ASN A 166 -23.36 14.43 0.84
C ASN A 166 -23.79 15.08 -0.49
N THR A 167 -23.87 14.29 -1.57
CA THR A 167 -24.30 14.76 -2.90
C THR A 167 -25.78 14.48 -3.18
N ASP A 168 -26.53 13.98 -2.18
CA ASP A 168 -27.93 13.56 -2.31
C ASP A 168 -28.15 12.65 -3.52
N LYS A 169 -27.28 11.64 -3.67
CA LYS A 169 -27.33 10.72 -4.80
C LYS A 169 -28.67 9.97 -4.81
N PRO A 170 -29.38 9.93 -5.96
CA PRO A 170 -30.63 9.18 -6.07
C PRO A 170 -30.46 7.73 -5.60
N TYR A 171 -31.35 7.27 -4.73
CA TYR A 171 -31.22 5.96 -4.06
C TYR A 171 -31.11 4.79 -5.05
N ASP A 172 -31.87 4.84 -6.14
CA ASP A 172 -31.84 3.86 -7.22
C ASP A 172 -30.51 3.85 -7.98
N GLN A 173 -29.87 5.02 -8.14
CA GLN A 173 -28.52 5.12 -8.69
C GLN A 173 -27.50 4.58 -7.68
N PHE A 174 -27.60 4.98 -6.41
CA PHE A 174 -26.72 4.51 -5.33
C PHE A 174 -26.70 2.98 -5.21
N LEU A 175 -27.85 2.32 -5.30
CA LEU A 175 -27.93 0.85 -5.32
C LEU A 175 -27.34 0.24 -6.59
N ARG A 176 -27.67 0.80 -7.78
CA ARG A 176 -27.16 0.29 -9.07
C ARG A 176 -25.64 0.34 -9.15
N GLU A 177 -25.04 1.43 -8.68
CA GLU A 177 -23.58 1.60 -8.65
C GLU A 177 -22.92 0.58 -7.70
N GLN A 178 -23.53 0.26 -6.57
CA GLN A 178 -22.97 -0.71 -5.62
C GLN A 178 -23.06 -2.16 -6.11
N ILE A 179 -24.12 -2.52 -6.82
CA ILE A 179 -24.36 -3.88 -7.32
C ILE A 179 -23.64 -4.13 -8.65
N ALA A 180 -23.54 -3.12 -9.51
CA ALA A 180 -23.08 -3.28 -10.90
C ALA A 180 -22.05 -2.22 -11.34
N GLY A 181 -21.40 -1.54 -10.40
CA GLY A 181 -20.49 -0.43 -10.70
C GLY A 181 -19.34 -0.80 -11.64
N ASP A 182 -18.82 -2.02 -11.59
CA ASP A 182 -17.77 -2.44 -12.50
C ASP A 182 -18.26 -2.68 -13.93
N VAL A 183 -19.45 -3.26 -14.09
CA VAL A 183 -20.13 -3.37 -15.38
C VAL A 183 -20.49 -1.99 -15.92
N LEU A 184 -20.91 -1.06 -15.06
CA LEU A 184 -21.27 0.30 -15.45
C LEU A 184 -20.03 1.10 -15.88
N ALA A 185 -18.92 0.98 -15.16
CA ALA A 185 -17.64 1.63 -15.49
C ALA A 185 -17.12 1.18 -16.86
N ALA A 186 -17.31 -0.09 -17.22
CA ALA A 186 -16.93 -0.62 -18.52
C ALA A 186 -17.79 -0.09 -19.69
N ASN A 187 -18.99 0.44 -19.42
CA ASN A 187 -19.96 0.83 -20.44
C ASN A 187 -20.19 2.35 -20.54
N SER A 188 -19.47 3.17 -19.76
CA SER A 188 -19.35 4.65 -19.85
C SER A 188 -20.65 5.48 -20.02
N LYS A 189 -21.82 4.94 -19.66
CA LYS A 189 -23.12 5.63 -19.86
C LYS A 189 -23.59 6.48 -18.68
N LEU A 190 -22.90 6.44 -17.54
CA LEU A 190 -23.23 7.25 -16.36
C LEU A 190 -22.27 8.44 -16.23
N GLN A 191 -22.75 9.52 -15.61
CA GLN A 191 -21.94 10.71 -15.32
C GLN A 191 -20.92 10.47 -14.20
N THR A 192 -21.15 9.44 -13.37
CA THR A 192 -20.25 9.06 -12.28
C THR A 192 -18.90 8.60 -12.82
N PRO A 193 -17.76 9.13 -12.29
CA PRO A 193 -16.44 8.69 -12.70
C PRO A 193 -16.24 7.17 -12.53
N ASN A 194 -15.55 6.54 -13.50
CA ASN A 194 -15.28 5.10 -13.45
C ASN A 194 -14.61 4.65 -12.15
N SER A 195 -13.71 5.46 -11.58
CA SER A 195 -13.05 5.17 -10.30
C SER A 195 -14.03 5.11 -9.12
N GLU A 196 -15.06 5.95 -9.13
CA GLU A 196 -16.12 5.95 -8.11
C GLU A 196 -17.07 4.76 -8.30
N LEU A 197 -17.44 4.46 -9.54
CA LEU A 197 -18.24 3.26 -9.88
C LEU A 197 -17.54 1.97 -9.42
N MET A 198 -16.23 1.88 -9.66
CA MET A 198 -15.44 0.74 -9.18
C MET A 198 -15.33 0.72 -7.65
N ALA A 199 -15.17 1.88 -6.99
CA ALA A 199 -15.18 1.96 -5.52
C ALA A 199 -16.54 1.51 -4.93
N ALA A 200 -17.65 1.84 -5.59
CA ALA A 200 -19.01 1.45 -5.17
C ALA A 200 -19.18 -0.07 -5.11
N THR A 201 -18.56 -0.83 -6.01
CA THR A 201 -18.57 -2.31 -5.96
C THR A 201 -17.88 -2.92 -4.75
N GLY A 202 -17.19 -2.10 -3.95
CA GLY A 202 -16.73 -2.49 -2.63
C GLY A 202 -17.86 -2.99 -1.71
N PHE A 203 -19.12 -2.63 -1.98
CA PHE A 203 -20.31 -3.20 -1.34
C PHE A 203 -20.33 -4.74 -1.41
N LEU A 204 -20.19 -5.30 -2.62
CA LEU A 204 -20.19 -6.76 -2.83
C LEU A 204 -18.91 -7.44 -2.30
N ALA A 205 -17.85 -6.68 -2.07
CA ALA A 205 -16.62 -7.18 -1.50
C ALA A 205 -16.61 -7.11 0.04
N ALA A 206 -17.51 -6.32 0.66
CA ALA A 206 -17.66 -6.19 2.11
C ALA A 206 -18.23 -7.45 2.75
N GLY A 207 -18.28 -7.50 4.08
CA GLY A 207 -18.67 -8.71 4.82
C GLY A 207 -17.55 -9.74 4.97
N PRO A 208 -17.80 -10.82 5.73
CA PRO A 208 -16.80 -11.83 6.06
C PRO A 208 -16.09 -12.43 4.85
N TRP A 209 -14.78 -12.65 4.94
CA TRP A 209 -14.01 -13.34 3.91
C TRP A 209 -13.16 -14.46 4.48
N ASP A 210 -13.54 -15.71 4.16
CA ASP A 210 -12.78 -16.90 4.52
C ASP A 210 -11.53 -17.05 3.64
N PHE A 211 -10.45 -16.39 4.05
CA PHE A 211 -9.17 -16.45 3.36
C PHE A 211 -8.59 -17.88 3.28
N VAL A 212 -8.79 -18.68 4.32
CA VAL A 212 -8.24 -20.06 4.37
C VAL A 212 -8.97 -20.93 3.36
N GLY A 213 -10.30 -20.90 3.37
CA GLY A 213 -11.15 -21.65 2.45
C GLY A 213 -11.03 -21.20 0.99
N GLN A 214 -10.87 -19.90 0.74
CA GLN A 214 -10.81 -19.35 -0.62
C GLN A 214 -9.39 -19.43 -1.24
N VAL A 215 -8.33 -19.26 -0.45
CA VAL A 215 -6.97 -19.03 -0.97
C VAL A 215 -5.98 -20.11 -0.54
N GLU A 216 -5.88 -20.44 0.75
CA GLU A 216 -4.78 -21.25 1.27
C GLU A 216 -5.02 -22.76 1.17
N THR A 217 -6.26 -23.19 1.36
CA THR A 217 -6.57 -24.61 1.44
C THR A 217 -6.36 -25.31 0.10
N ARG A 218 -5.93 -26.57 0.15
CA ARG A 218 -5.86 -27.45 -1.03
C ARG A 218 -7.12 -28.32 -1.19
N SER A 219 -8.03 -28.31 -0.22
CA SER A 219 -9.26 -29.12 -0.25
C SER A 219 -10.31 -28.47 -1.14
N ASP A 220 -10.72 -29.17 -2.21
CA ASP A 220 -11.78 -28.70 -3.09
C ASP A 220 -13.14 -28.62 -2.38
N MET A 221 -13.38 -29.47 -1.38
CA MET A 221 -14.62 -29.42 -0.59
C MET A 221 -14.70 -28.12 0.20
N LEU A 222 -13.61 -27.73 0.89
CA LEU A 222 -13.57 -26.50 1.68
C LEU A 222 -13.67 -25.26 0.79
N LYS A 223 -13.02 -25.26 -0.39
CA LYS A 223 -13.19 -24.18 -1.38
C LYS A 223 -14.64 -23.99 -1.81
N ARG A 224 -15.36 -25.09 -2.08
CA ARG A 224 -16.77 -25.03 -2.46
C ARG A 224 -17.65 -24.53 -1.32
N ALA A 225 -17.39 -24.95 -0.08
CA ALA A 225 -18.10 -24.48 1.10
C ALA A 225 -17.88 -22.97 1.32
N ALA A 226 -16.62 -22.51 1.33
CA ALA A 226 -16.29 -21.09 1.47
C ALA A 226 -16.90 -20.23 0.36
N ARG A 227 -16.94 -20.74 -0.88
CA ARG A 227 -17.62 -20.06 -1.98
C ARG A 227 -19.14 -20.03 -1.82
N ALA A 228 -19.75 -21.08 -1.29
CA ALA A 228 -21.18 -21.12 -1.04
C ALA A 228 -21.58 -20.09 0.04
N ASP A 229 -20.80 -19.99 1.12
CA ASP A 229 -21.05 -19.00 2.17
C ASP A 229 -20.79 -17.56 1.68
N ASP A 230 -19.80 -17.34 0.81
CA ASP A 230 -19.56 -16.05 0.16
C ASP A 230 -20.73 -15.60 -0.74
N LEU A 231 -21.34 -16.52 -1.49
CA LEU A 231 -22.53 -16.24 -2.29
C LEU A 231 -23.78 -16.00 -1.44
N ASP A 232 -23.94 -16.75 -0.35
CA ASP A 232 -24.99 -16.52 0.64
C ASP A 232 -24.89 -15.12 1.24
N ASP A 233 -23.69 -14.70 1.67
CA ASP A 233 -23.44 -13.38 2.23
C ASP A 233 -23.78 -12.28 1.23
N MET A 234 -23.33 -12.37 -0.03
CA MET A 234 -23.67 -11.38 -1.07
C MET A 234 -25.19 -11.25 -1.28
N VAL A 235 -25.91 -12.37 -1.42
CA VAL A 235 -27.37 -12.35 -1.59
C VAL A 235 -28.05 -11.79 -0.35
N THR A 236 -27.65 -12.24 0.83
CA THR A 236 -28.22 -11.79 2.10
C THR A 236 -28.01 -10.29 2.30
N GLN A 237 -26.78 -9.81 2.10
CA GLN A 237 -26.41 -8.40 2.23
C GLN A 237 -27.20 -7.52 1.25
N VAL A 238 -27.22 -7.87 -0.06
CA VAL A 238 -27.92 -7.07 -1.08
C VAL A 238 -29.41 -6.97 -0.76
N LEU A 239 -30.08 -8.09 -0.49
CA LEU A 239 -31.52 -8.13 -0.31
C LEU A 239 -31.93 -7.55 1.05
N THR A 240 -31.17 -7.80 2.11
CA THR A 240 -31.44 -7.20 3.43
C THR A 240 -31.25 -5.69 3.40
N ALA A 241 -30.16 -5.21 2.80
CA ALA A 241 -29.85 -3.78 2.74
C ALA A 241 -30.81 -2.98 1.85
N SER A 242 -31.25 -3.55 0.73
CA SER A 242 -32.09 -2.85 -0.25
C SER A 242 -33.58 -3.04 -0.04
N MET A 243 -34.03 -4.20 0.44
CA MET A 243 -35.44 -4.54 0.56
C MET A 243 -35.93 -4.66 2.01
N GLY A 244 -35.02 -4.70 2.99
CA GLY A 244 -35.37 -4.88 4.41
C GLY A 244 -35.95 -6.26 4.72
N VAL A 245 -35.67 -7.27 3.90
CA VAL A 245 -36.17 -8.65 4.05
C VAL A 245 -35.04 -9.56 4.53
N THR A 246 -35.31 -10.39 5.53
CA THR A 246 -34.38 -11.41 6.03
C THR A 246 -34.36 -12.64 5.12
N ILE A 247 -33.86 -12.48 3.90
CA ILE A 247 -33.97 -13.50 2.85
C ILE A 247 -33.26 -14.82 3.22
N ASN A 248 -32.28 -14.79 4.10
CA ASN A 248 -31.46 -15.94 4.51
C ASN A 248 -32.26 -17.09 5.15
N CYS A 249 -33.47 -16.84 5.69
CA CYS A 249 -34.35 -17.93 6.10
C CYS A 249 -34.68 -18.89 4.94
N ALA A 250 -34.71 -18.38 3.70
CA ALA A 250 -34.97 -19.16 2.50
C ALA A 250 -33.84 -20.16 2.15
N ARG A 251 -32.69 -20.09 2.83
CA ARG A 251 -31.53 -20.98 2.61
C ARG A 251 -31.90 -22.44 2.84
N CYS A 252 -32.63 -22.76 3.92
CA CYS A 252 -32.91 -24.13 4.32
C CYS A 252 -34.32 -24.63 3.95
N HIS A 253 -35.28 -23.73 3.79
CA HIS A 253 -36.68 -24.01 3.46
C HIS A 253 -37.31 -22.77 2.83
N ASP A 254 -38.51 -22.85 2.26
CA ASP A 254 -39.23 -21.66 1.79
C ASP A 254 -39.40 -20.63 2.91
N HIS A 255 -39.25 -19.35 2.63
CA HIS A 255 -39.23 -18.31 3.65
C HIS A 255 -40.52 -18.34 4.50
N LYS A 256 -40.37 -18.21 5.83
CA LYS A 256 -41.45 -18.48 6.80
C LYS A 256 -42.66 -17.55 6.66
N LEU A 257 -42.41 -16.29 6.34
CA LEU A 257 -43.42 -15.21 6.34
C LEU A 257 -43.61 -14.61 4.95
N ASP A 258 -42.50 -14.26 4.30
CA ASP A 258 -42.49 -13.70 2.95
C ASP A 258 -42.65 -14.77 1.84
N PRO A 259 -43.28 -14.44 0.70
CA PRO A 259 -43.53 -15.35 -0.41
C PRO A 259 -42.27 -15.57 -1.27
N ILE A 260 -41.21 -16.08 -0.65
CA ILE A 260 -39.92 -16.35 -1.30
C ILE A 260 -39.62 -17.84 -1.15
N SER A 261 -39.63 -18.56 -2.26
CA SER A 261 -39.25 -19.97 -2.26
C SER A 261 -37.73 -20.16 -2.11
N GLN A 262 -37.33 -21.31 -1.57
CA GLN A 262 -35.92 -21.71 -1.53
C GLN A 262 -35.31 -21.74 -2.94
N ARG A 263 -36.11 -22.14 -3.95
CA ARG A 263 -35.69 -22.14 -5.35
C ARG A 263 -35.33 -20.74 -5.83
N GLU A 264 -36.14 -19.73 -5.52
CA GLU A 264 -35.88 -18.33 -5.90
C GLU A 264 -34.62 -17.80 -5.20
N TYR A 265 -34.45 -18.10 -3.91
CA TYR A 265 -33.23 -17.74 -3.17
C TYR A 265 -31.96 -18.30 -3.83
N TYR A 266 -31.93 -19.60 -4.18
CA TYR A 266 -30.78 -20.16 -4.88
C TYR A 266 -30.68 -19.72 -6.35
N SER A 267 -31.77 -19.25 -6.96
CA SER A 267 -31.71 -18.63 -8.29
C SER A 267 -31.02 -17.27 -8.24
N LEU A 268 -31.15 -16.52 -7.14
CA LEU A 268 -30.41 -15.25 -6.93
C LEU A 268 -28.91 -15.46 -6.81
N TRP A 269 -28.44 -16.62 -6.31
CA TRP A 269 -27.00 -16.94 -6.31
C TRP A 269 -26.40 -16.88 -7.70
N ALA A 270 -27.17 -17.23 -8.75
CA ALA A 270 -26.70 -17.20 -10.13
C ALA A 270 -26.29 -15.80 -10.59
N VAL A 271 -26.90 -14.74 -10.02
CA VAL A 271 -26.54 -13.34 -10.31
C VAL A 271 -25.10 -13.03 -9.88
N PHE A 272 -24.68 -13.56 -8.73
CA PHE A 272 -23.37 -13.29 -8.13
C PHE A 272 -22.34 -14.41 -8.37
N ALA A 273 -22.75 -15.53 -8.97
CA ALA A 273 -21.90 -16.70 -9.19
C ALA A 273 -20.60 -16.37 -9.95
N GLY A 274 -20.61 -15.35 -10.81
CA GLY A 274 -19.43 -14.86 -11.54
C GLY A 274 -18.55 -13.86 -10.78
N VAL A 275 -19.01 -13.31 -9.66
CA VAL A 275 -18.29 -12.28 -8.90
C VAL A 275 -17.18 -12.90 -8.07
N LYS A 276 -15.96 -12.36 -8.17
CA LYS A 276 -14.82 -12.74 -7.30
C LYS A 276 -14.29 -11.49 -6.61
N ARG A 277 -14.01 -11.61 -5.31
CA ARG A 277 -13.37 -10.54 -4.52
C ARG A 277 -11.87 -10.47 -4.82
N GLY A 278 -11.33 -9.27 -4.86
CA GLY A 278 -9.90 -9.01 -5.11
C GLY A 278 -9.60 -7.53 -5.29
N ASP A 279 -8.31 -7.18 -5.28
CA ASP A 279 -7.88 -5.80 -5.52
C ASP A 279 -8.05 -5.41 -7.00
N ARG A 280 -8.46 -4.16 -7.21
CA ARG A 280 -8.56 -3.54 -8.53
C ARG A 280 -7.91 -2.17 -8.54
N GLU A 281 -7.23 -1.85 -9.63
CA GLU A 281 -6.71 -0.50 -9.86
C GLU A 281 -7.85 0.43 -10.29
N LEU A 282 -8.06 1.52 -9.54
CA LEU A 282 -9.14 2.47 -9.80
C LEU A 282 -8.75 3.60 -10.76
N ASP A 283 -7.48 4.02 -10.74
CA ASP A 283 -6.95 5.10 -11.56
C ASP A 283 -5.47 4.85 -11.87
N SER A 284 -5.21 4.23 -13.01
CA SER A 284 -3.85 3.91 -13.46
C SER A 284 -3.01 5.17 -13.75
N ALA A 285 -3.63 6.28 -14.14
CA ALA A 285 -2.94 7.54 -14.35
C ALA A 285 -2.49 8.17 -13.03
N ALA A 286 -3.32 8.12 -11.97
CA ALA A 286 -2.90 8.52 -10.64
C ALA A 286 -1.81 7.61 -10.07
N THR A 287 -1.90 6.29 -10.26
CA THR A 287 -0.86 5.34 -9.85
C THR A 287 0.48 5.69 -10.52
N ALA A 288 0.50 5.87 -11.85
CA ALA A 288 1.70 6.20 -12.60
C ALA A 288 2.33 7.54 -12.15
N ARG A 289 1.50 8.57 -11.89
CA ARG A 289 1.96 9.86 -11.37
C ARG A 289 2.63 9.72 -10.00
N ARG A 290 2.01 8.99 -9.06
CA ARG A 290 2.56 8.75 -7.73
C ARG A 290 3.87 7.96 -7.80
N GLU A 291 3.97 6.99 -8.70
CA GLU A 291 5.19 6.21 -8.89
C GLU A 291 6.33 7.08 -9.41
N ALA A 292 6.07 7.93 -10.41
CA ALA A 292 7.05 8.87 -10.94
C ALA A 292 7.53 9.85 -9.87
N GLU A 293 6.61 10.42 -9.10
CA GLU A 293 6.93 11.31 -7.98
C GLU A 293 7.75 10.59 -6.90
N ARG A 294 7.35 9.37 -6.53
CA ARG A 294 8.10 8.54 -5.57
C ARG A 294 9.53 8.30 -6.04
N GLN A 295 9.73 7.96 -7.31
CA GLN A 295 11.07 7.75 -7.87
C GLN A 295 11.91 9.03 -7.83
N GLN A 296 11.33 10.17 -8.17
CA GLN A 296 11.98 11.48 -8.10
C GLN A 296 12.36 11.85 -6.67
N LEU A 297 11.43 11.71 -5.72
CA LEU A 297 11.67 12.01 -4.30
C LEU A 297 12.71 11.07 -3.69
N GLN A 298 12.66 9.77 -4.02
CA GLN A 298 13.69 8.82 -3.59
C GLN A 298 15.06 9.16 -4.18
N LYS A 299 15.14 9.60 -5.45
CA LYS A 299 16.38 10.09 -6.05
C LYS A 299 16.93 11.30 -5.29
N ARG A 300 16.09 12.30 -5.02
CA ARG A 300 16.46 13.50 -4.26
C ARG A 300 16.90 13.15 -2.84
N LEU A 301 16.19 12.26 -2.16
CA LEU A 301 16.54 11.80 -0.82
C LEU A 301 17.92 11.15 -0.80
N ARG A 302 18.23 10.31 -1.78
CA ARG A 302 19.57 9.70 -1.92
C ARG A 302 20.67 10.73 -2.15
N GLU A 303 20.45 11.69 -3.05
CA GLU A 303 21.41 12.77 -3.34
C GLU A 303 21.69 13.60 -2.10
N VAL A 304 20.65 14.05 -1.41
CA VAL A 304 20.78 14.83 -0.17
C VAL A 304 21.44 14.01 0.94
N THR A 305 21.15 12.71 1.05
CA THR A 305 21.77 11.85 2.07
C THR A 305 23.27 11.69 1.81
N ALA A 306 23.68 11.53 0.55
CA ALA A 306 25.09 11.43 0.18
C ALA A 306 25.83 12.76 0.41
N GLU A 307 25.22 13.88 0.03
CA GLU A 307 25.77 15.22 0.26
C GLU A 307 25.90 15.53 1.76
N LEU A 308 24.88 15.16 2.55
CA LEU A 308 24.91 15.30 4.00
C LEU A 308 26.08 14.51 4.60
N GLY A 309 26.22 13.23 4.24
CA GLY A 309 27.33 12.40 4.72
C GLY A 309 28.70 12.99 4.40
N ARG A 310 28.85 13.58 3.20
CA ARG A 310 30.07 14.28 2.80
C ARG A 310 30.33 15.54 3.64
N LEU A 311 29.31 16.36 3.88
CA LEU A 311 29.44 17.62 4.62
C LEU A 311 29.60 17.42 6.14
N THR A 312 29.00 16.37 6.71
CA THR A 312 29.07 16.06 8.13
C THR A 312 30.31 15.25 8.52
N GLY A 313 31.09 14.77 7.55
CA GLY A 313 32.24 13.88 7.79
C GLY A 313 31.83 12.44 8.17
N GLU A 314 30.57 12.09 7.89
CA GLU A 314 30.00 10.75 8.05
C GLU A 314 30.23 9.85 6.83
N GLY A 315 30.70 10.40 5.71
CA GLY A 315 31.18 9.66 4.55
C GLY A 315 32.62 9.18 4.73
N LEU A 316 32.91 7.97 4.22
CA LEU A 316 34.26 7.39 4.17
C LEU A 316 34.59 7.03 2.72
N ASP A 317 35.74 7.47 2.23
CA ASP A 317 36.21 7.25 0.84
C ASP A 317 37.03 5.97 0.74
N LEU A 318 36.55 4.99 -0.03
CA LEU A 318 37.26 3.72 -0.23
C LEU A 318 38.54 3.88 -1.05
N ALA A 319 38.61 4.88 -1.95
CA ALA A 319 39.83 5.19 -2.69
C ALA A 319 40.94 5.61 -1.72
N ASP A 320 40.61 6.47 -0.75
CA ASP A 320 41.53 6.89 0.31
C ASP A 320 42.11 5.69 1.10
N MET A 321 41.26 4.72 1.44
CA MET A 321 41.68 3.49 2.14
C MET A 321 42.63 2.62 1.31
N VAL A 322 42.43 2.54 0.00
CA VAL A 322 43.37 1.87 -0.93
C VAL A 322 44.72 2.59 -0.98
N GLY A 323 44.72 3.92 -0.79
CA GLY A 323 45.94 4.71 -0.65
C GLY A 323 46.61 4.63 0.73
N GLY A 324 46.11 3.78 1.64
CA GLY A 324 46.60 3.64 3.01
C GLY A 324 46.05 4.69 3.99
N GLY A 325 44.93 5.32 3.64
CA GLY A 325 44.26 6.33 4.47
C GLY A 325 43.22 5.77 5.42
N ASN A 326 42.60 6.66 6.19
CA ASN A 326 41.53 6.33 7.14
C ASN A 326 40.11 6.52 6.56
N GLY A 327 39.99 6.74 5.25
CA GLY A 327 38.72 7.06 4.58
C GLY A 327 38.36 8.56 4.61
N ARG A 328 39.26 9.43 5.12
CA ARG A 328 39.03 10.88 5.26
C ARG A 328 40.14 11.72 4.60
N GLY A 329 40.79 11.17 3.58
CA GLY A 329 41.75 11.89 2.75
C GLY A 329 43.19 11.89 3.28
N THR A 330 43.54 10.95 4.17
CA THR A 330 44.91 10.82 4.71
C THR A 330 45.80 9.89 3.89
N GLY A 331 45.22 9.17 2.93
CA GLY A 331 45.91 8.24 2.05
C GLY A 331 46.69 8.96 0.95
N ILE A 332 47.66 8.24 0.37
CA ILE A 332 48.52 8.79 -0.68
C ILE A 332 47.76 8.76 -2.01
N LYS A 333 47.37 9.93 -2.51
CA LYS A 333 46.77 10.05 -3.85
C LYS A 333 47.72 9.52 -4.92
N GLY A 334 47.17 8.79 -5.87
CA GLY A 334 47.88 8.12 -6.95
C GLY A 334 48.52 6.79 -6.56
N ALA A 335 48.66 6.47 -5.27
CA ALA A 335 49.15 5.16 -4.85
C ALA A 335 48.11 4.06 -5.13
N GLY A 336 48.59 2.82 -5.22
CA GLY A 336 47.75 1.66 -5.40
C GLY A 336 48.35 0.39 -4.82
N LEU A 337 47.59 -0.69 -4.88
CA LEU A 337 47.96 -2.01 -4.40
C LEU A 337 48.24 -2.93 -5.59
N ASP A 338 49.49 -3.40 -5.71
CA ASP A 338 49.90 -4.33 -6.77
C ASP A 338 49.28 -5.70 -6.53
N LEU A 339 48.43 -6.15 -7.46
CA LEU A 339 47.72 -7.43 -7.39
C LEU A 339 48.65 -8.66 -7.33
N ARG A 340 49.90 -8.55 -7.75
CA ARG A 340 50.88 -9.66 -7.70
C ARG A 340 51.48 -9.84 -6.32
N THR A 341 51.74 -8.74 -5.62
CA THR A 341 52.57 -8.72 -4.40
C THR A 341 51.83 -8.29 -3.15
N GLY A 342 50.74 -7.52 -3.27
CA GLY A 342 50.09 -6.85 -2.15
C GLY A 342 50.78 -5.54 -1.74
N ASN A 343 51.92 -5.20 -2.34
CA ASN A 343 52.69 -4.02 -1.95
C ASN A 343 52.03 -2.72 -2.45
N VAL A 344 52.20 -1.66 -1.65
CA VAL A 344 51.87 -0.31 -2.09
C VAL A 344 52.83 0.13 -3.19
N VAL A 345 52.28 0.56 -4.32
CA VAL A 345 53.02 1.09 -5.46
C VAL A 345 52.59 2.53 -5.74
N LYS A 346 53.55 3.41 -6.04
CA LYS A 346 53.27 4.79 -6.45
C LYS A 346 53.26 4.94 -7.97
N ASP A 347 54.14 4.22 -8.65
CA ASP A 347 54.23 4.24 -10.11
C ASP A 347 53.04 3.55 -10.76
N LYS A 348 52.65 4.06 -11.94
CA LYS A 348 51.66 3.43 -12.82
C LYS A 348 52.22 2.13 -13.39
N LEU A 349 51.46 1.04 -13.23
CA LEU A 349 51.85 -0.29 -13.72
C LEU A 349 51.17 -0.59 -15.07
N GLY A 350 51.63 -1.63 -15.76
CA GLY A 350 51.15 -2.02 -17.10
C GLY A 350 50.39 -3.34 -17.10
N TYR A 351 50.49 -4.05 -18.23
CA TYR A 351 49.90 -5.38 -18.40
C TYR A 351 50.61 -6.45 -17.57
N HIS A 352 49.85 -7.28 -16.87
CA HIS A 352 50.34 -8.39 -16.06
C HIS A 352 49.68 -9.72 -16.45
N ARG A 353 50.51 -10.72 -16.74
CA ARG A 353 50.10 -12.10 -17.11
C ARG A 353 50.61 -13.16 -16.13
N ASP A 354 51.46 -12.77 -15.20
CA ASP A 354 52.14 -13.56 -14.19
C ASP A 354 51.44 -13.50 -12.82
N ILE A 355 50.12 -13.27 -12.81
CA ILE A 355 49.31 -13.23 -11.59
C ILE A 355 48.73 -14.62 -11.32
N GLN A 356 48.84 -15.08 -10.09
CA GLN A 356 48.13 -16.28 -9.64
C GLN A 356 46.65 -15.95 -9.42
N VAL A 357 45.82 -16.39 -10.37
CA VAL A 357 44.37 -16.26 -10.28
C VAL A 357 43.80 -17.02 -9.07
N ASN A 358 42.69 -16.54 -8.51
CA ASN A 358 42.02 -17.04 -7.31
C ASN A 358 42.87 -17.11 -6.04
N ARG A 359 44.06 -16.50 -6.02
CA ARG A 359 44.86 -16.34 -4.82
C ARG A 359 44.62 -14.97 -4.19
N ARG A 360 44.25 -14.96 -2.91
CA ARG A 360 44.19 -13.73 -2.12
C ARG A 360 45.59 -13.28 -1.73
N GLN A 361 45.87 -11.99 -1.94
CA GLN A 361 47.03 -11.29 -1.43
C GLN A 361 46.60 -10.37 -0.30
N LYS A 362 47.41 -10.31 0.77
CA LYS A 362 47.19 -9.37 1.86
C LYS A 362 47.96 -8.08 1.56
N PRO A 363 47.34 -6.90 1.60
CA PRO A 363 48.06 -5.66 1.44
C PRO A 363 49.19 -5.49 2.46
N GLU A 364 50.38 -5.13 1.97
CA GLU A 364 51.55 -4.82 2.80
C GLU A 364 51.77 -3.30 2.82
N TRP A 365 51.55 -2.71 3.99
CA TRP A 365 51.65 -1.27 4.18
C TRP A 365 53.05 -0.89 4.68
N PRO A 366 53.70 0.13 4.09
CA PRO A 366 55.03 0.57 4.51
C PRO A 366 55.09 1.09 5.95
N ASP A 367 53.98 1.61 6.46
CA ASP A 367 53.85 2.14 7.82
C ASP A 367 52.99 1.21 8.67
N SER A 368 53.54 0.78 9.81
CA SER A 368 52.83 -0.06 10.78
C SER A 368 51.59 0.58 11.40
N THR A 369 51.47 1.91 11.33
CA THR A 369 50.33 2.69 11.85
C THR A 369 49.20 2.85 10.85
N THR A 370 49.39 2.43 9.59
CA THR A 370 48.35 2.49 8.55
C THR A 370 47.11 1.67 8.94
N PRO A 371 45.89 2.23 8.85
CA PRO A 371 44.66 1.48 9.06
C PRO A 371 44.54 0.30 8.09
N LYS A 372 44.32 -0.90 8.63
CA LYS A 372 44.25 -2.14 7.85
C LYS A 372 42.85 -2.39 7.30
N PHE A 373 42.26 -1.38 6.65
CA PHE A 373 40.88 -1.43 6.14
C PHE A 373 40.75 -2.27 4.87
N VAL A 374 41.79 -2.36 4.04
CA VAL A 374 41.81 -3.32 2.93
C VAL A 374 42.36 -4.65 3.44
N GLN A 375 41.51 -5.67 3.43
CA GLN A 375 41.81 -6.99 3.98
C GLN A 375 42.48 -7.89 2.95
N TRP A 376 41.95 -7.91 1.72
CA TRP A 376 42.43 -8.77 0.63
C TRP A 376 42.33 -8.06 -0.72
N ILE A 377 43.26 -8.37 -1.60
CA ILE A 377 43.14 -8.13 -3.04
C ILE A 377 43.35 -9.45 -3.78
N PHE A 378 42.73 -9.62 -4.93
CA PHE A 378 42.82 -10.86 -5.71
C PHE A 378 42.44 -10.63 -7.17
N LEU A 379 42.74 -11.62 -8.00
CA LEU A 379 42.26 -11.69 -9.38
C LEU A 379 41.39 -12.94 -9.55
N PRO A 380 40.10 -12.80 -9.91
CA PRO A 380 39.22 -13.96 -10.10
C PRO A 380 39.58 -14.73 -11.38
N ASP A 381 39.50 -16.07 -11.34
CA ASP A 381 39.71 -16.95 -12.50
C ASP A 381 38.46 -17.12 -13.39
N GLY A 382 37.30 -16.64 -12.91
CA GLY A 382 36.02 -16.70 -13.60
C GLY A 382 35.46 -18.12 -13.83
N LYS A 383 35.99 -19.14 -13.15
CA LYS A 383 35.62 -20.55 -13.35
C LYS A 383 35.37 -21.30 -12.05
N SER A 384 36.18 -21.01 -11.03
CA SER A 384 36.12 -21.69 -9.74
C SER A 384 35.55 -20.77 -8.67
N PRO A 385 34.97 -21.31 -7.58
CA PRO A 385 34.57 -20.49 -6.45
C PRO A 385 35.73 -19.64 -5.93
N VAL A 386 35.51 -18.33 -5.85
CA VAL A 386 36.54 -17.37 -5.43
C VAL A 386 36.37 -17.06 -3.96
N GLN A 387 37.45 -17.17 -3.21
CA GLN A 387 37.45 -16.81 -1.79
C GLN A 387 37.50 -15.29 -1.64
N LEU A 388 36.38 -14.67 -1.29
CA LEU A 388 36.26 -13.21 -1.12
C LEU A 388 36.84 -12.75 0.22
N ALA A 389 36.66 -13.56 1.26
CA ALA A 389 37.16 -13.33 2.61
C ALA A 389 37.34 -14.66 3.35
N ASN A 390 37.74 -14.62 4.63
CA ASN A 390 37.83 -15.84 5.44
C ASN A 390 36.47 -16.54 5.50
N GLN A 391 36.46 -17.83 5.16
CA GLN A 391 35.24 -18.67 5.10
C GLN A 391 34.11 -18.11 4.21
N THR A 392 34.43 -17.20 3.30
CA THR A 392 33.47 -16.52 2.41
C THR A 392 33.87 -16.80 0.97
N THR A 393 33.01 -17.49 0.23
CA THR A 393 33.25 -17.82 -1.19
C THR A 393 32.10 -17.37 -2.06
N ALA A 394 32.39 -17.03 -3.32
CA ALA A 394 31.39 -16.76 -4.34
C ALA A 394 31.62 -17.67 -5.55
N SER A 395 30.59 -18.40 -5.96
CA SER A 395 30.64 -19.38 -7.04
C SER A 395 30.13 -18.87 -8.39
N ASN A 396 29.53 -17.67 -8.43
CA ASN A 396 28.82 -17.14 -9.61
C ASN A 396 29.48 -15.86 -10.16
N LEU A 397 30.81 -15.77 -10.11
CA LEU A 397 31.51 -14.66 -10.75
C LEU A 397 31.57 -14.88 -12.28
N PRO A 398 31.44 -13.82 -13.09
CA PRO A 398 31.55 -13.95 -14.54
C PRO A 398 32.93 -14.47 -14.98
N PRO A 399 33.03 -15.06 -16.18
CA PRO A 399 34.31 -15.48 -16.76
C PRO A 399 35.32 -14.35 -16.83
N THR A 400 36.60 -14.69 -16.70
CA THR A 400 37.70 -13.74 -16.86
C THR A 400 38.78 -14.31 -17.77
N SER A 401 39.58 -13.45 -18.41
CA SER A 401 40.79 -13.85 -19.12
C SER A 401 41.95 -14.26 -18.19
N GLY A 402 41.85 -13.98 -16.89
CA GLY A 402 42.93 -14.26 -15.92
C GLY A 402 44.10 -13.28 -15.98
N HIS A 403 43.93 -12.14 -16.65
CA HIS A 403 44.95 -11.10 -16.78
C HIS A 403 44.53 -9.82 -16.05
N ALA A 404 45.52 -9.04 -15.61
CA ALA A 404 45.30 -7.74 -14.98
C ALA A 404 46.05 -6.64 -15.72
N TRP A 405 45.59 -5.42 -15.48
CA TRP A 405 46.28 -4.22 -15.88
C TRP A 405 46.31 -3.24 -14.71
N ASP A 406 47.50 -2.69 -14.47
CA ASP A 406 47.75 -1.76 -13.37
C ASP A 406 47.49 -2.34 -11.96
N ALA A 407 47.59 -1.48 -10.94
CA ALA A 407 47.20 -1.72 -9.55
C ALA A 407 45.74 -1.27 -9.28
N ILE A 408 45.18 -1.66 -8.12
CA ILE A 408 43.96 -1.03 -7.59
C ILE A 408 44.36 0.32 -6.98
N ARG A 409 43.78 1.44 -7.42
CA ARG A 409 44.33 2.78 -7.15
C ARG A 409 43.43 3.71 -6.36
N ASN A 410 44.05 4.51 -5.50
CA ASN A 410 43.53 5.79 -5.02
C ASN A 410 43.75 6.87 -6.09
N GLY A 411 42.98 6.82 -7.17
CA GLY A 411 43.08 7.74 -8.29
C GLY A 411 42.99 7.04 -9.66
N PRO A 412 43.20 7.80 -10.76
CA PRO A 412 43.07 7.27 -12.11
C PRO A 412 44.06 6.15 -12.42
N LEU A 413 43.57 5.16 -13.17
CA LEU A 413 44.35 4.04 -13.69
C LEU A 413 45.40 4.49 -14.72
N ASN A 414 46.34 3.60 -15.03
CA ASN A 414 47.25 3.75 -16.14
C ASN A 414 46.51 3.65 -17.48
N ALA A 415 46.85 4.53 -18.42
CA ALA A 415 46.17 4.71 -19.71
C ALA A 415 44.68 5.14 -19.63
N GLN A 416 44.21 5.61 -18.46
CA GLN A 416 42.90 6.23 -18.32
C GLN A 416 42.87 7.57 -19.06
N VAL A 417 41.91 7.71 -19.99
CA VAL A 417 41.77 8.88 -20.88
C VAL A 417 40.57 9.77 -20.52
N SER A 418 39.65 9.29 -19.68
CA SER A 418 38.52 10.06 -19.13
C SER A 418 38.36 9.79 -17.64
N THR A 419 38.01 10.82 -16.89
CA THR A 419 37.62 10.76 -15.47
C THR A 419 36.17 11.18 -15.25
N THR A 420 35.43 11.36 -16.35
CA THR A 420 34.03 11.82 -16.33
C THR A 420 33.06 10.67 -16.45
N LEU A 421 32.08 10.58 -15.54
CA LEU A 421 30.92 9.70 -15.66
C LEU A 421 29.64 10.51 -15.43
N ALA A 422 28.61 10.31 -16.26
CA ALA A 422 27.31 10.98 -16.12
C ALA A 422 27.43 12.51 -15.88
N ASP A 423 28.24 13.17 -16.71
CA ASP A 423 28.51 14.61 -16.69
C ASP A 423 29.26 15.15 -15.45
N VAL A 424 29.81 14.27 -14.61
CA VAL A 424 30.63 14.64 -13.45
C VAL A 424 32.08 14.20 -13.67
N ASP A 425 33.02 15.14 -13.58
CA ASP A 425 34.47 14.85 -13.58
C ASP A 425 34.96 14.50 -12.17
N PHE A 426 35.24 13.23 -11.93
CA PHE A 426 35.67 12.72 -10.62
C PHE A 426 37.14 13.03 -10.30
N ALA A 427 37.92 13.59 -11.23
CA ALA A 427 39.26 14.11 -10.92
C ALA A 427 39.22 15.51 -10.31
N SER A 428 38.08 16.19 -10.39
CA SER A 428 37.91 17.54 -9.86
C SER A 428 37.88 17.57 -8.32
N ALA A 429 38.10 18.75 -7.76
CA ALA A 429 38.22 18.91 -6.30
C ALA A 429 36.91 18.52 -5.59
N GLY A 430 37.03 17.70 -4.54
CA GLY A 430 35.89 17.22 -3.76
C GLY A 430 35.33 15.86 -4.19
N HIS A 431 35.87 15.28 -5.26
CA HIS A 431 35.56 13.93 -5.73
C HIS A 431 36.72 12.96 -5.50
N SER A 432 36.41 11.65 -5.54
CA SER A 432 37.39 10.56 -5.48
C SER A 432 37.25 9.59 -6.65
N ILE A 433 38.35 8.91 -6.97
CA ILE A 433 38.40 7.85 -7.99
C ILE A 433 39.04 6.63 -7.34
N LEU A 434 38.28 5.53 -7.25
CA LEU A 434 38.82 4.21 -7.00
C LEU A 434 39.05 3.51 -8.35
N GLY A 435 40.31 3.44 -8.78
CA GLY A 435 40.69 2.73 -9.99
C GLY A 435 40.65 1.22 -9.79
N LEU A 436 39.83 0.51 -10.58
CA LEU A 436 39.62 -0.93 -10.45
C LEU A 436 39.51 -1.59 -11.83
N HIS A 437 40.63 -1.66 -12.55
CA HIS A 437 40.66 -2.26 -13.89
C HIS A 437 40.20 -3.72 -13.85
N ALA A 438 39.40 -4.16 -14.82
CA ALA A 438 39.05 -5.58 -14.93
C ALA A 438 40.26 -6.39 -15.43
N ASN A 439 40.72 -7.46 -14.80
CA ASN A 439 40.09 -8.20 -13.71
C ASN A 439 40.74 -7.87 -12.36
N ALA A 440 39.93 -7.48 -11.37
CA ALA A 440 40.41 -7.19 -10.02
C ALA A 440 39.32 -7.39 -8.97
N GLY A 441 39.73 -7.80 -7.78
CA GLY A 441 38.89 -7.88 -6.60
C GLY A 441 39.56 -7.22 -5.39
N VAL A 442 38.79 -6.49 -4.60
CA VAL A 442 39.23 -5.86 -3.35
C VAL A 442 38.20 -6.08 -2.25
N THR A 443 38.67 -6.52 -1.08
CA THR A 443 37.85 -6.79 0.10
C THR A 443 38.23 -5.83 1.21
N PHE A 444 37.25 -5.08 1.70
CA PHE A 444 37.36 -4.17 2.83
C PHE A 444 36.86 -4.83 4.12
N ASP A 445 37.54 -4.55 5.23
CA ASP A 445 37.20 -5.01 6.58
C ASP A 445 36.22 -4.03 7.23
N LEU A 446 34.92 -4.34 7.14
CA LEU A 446 33.87 -3.51 7.71
C LEU A 446 33.90 -3.52 9.25
N ALA A 447 34.45 -4.56 9.89
CA ALA A 447 34.54 -4.59 11.34
C ALA A 447 35.56 -3.56 11.84
N GLU A 448 36.75 -3.50 11.22
CA GLU A 448 37.75 -2.48 11.54
C GLU A 448 37.30 -1.08 11.11
N ILE A 449 36.61 -0.93 9.97
CA ILE A 449 36.04 0.36 9.56
C ILE A 449 35.04 0.88 10.59
N ARG A 450 34.06 0.06 11.02
CA ARG A 450 33.07 0.44 12.04
C ARG A 450 33.73 0.80 13.37
N LYS A 451 34.73 0.02 13.78
CA LYS A 451 35.49 0.26 15.01
C LYS A 451 36.25 1.60 14.97
N ALA A 452 36.86 1.92 13.84
CA ALA A 452 37.64 3.15 13.68
C ALA A 452 36.76 4.39 13.47
N SER A 453 35.62 4.26 12.77
CA SER A 453 34.73 5.37 12.47
C SER A 453 33.69 5.65 13.57
N GLY A 454 33.34 4.62 14.36
CA GLY A 454 32.23 4.65 15.30
C GLY A 454 30.85 4.43 14.65
N PHE A 455 30.79 4.18 13.33
CA PHE A 455 29.52 3.96 12.64
C PHE A 455 29.00 2.55 12.86
N THR A 456 27.72 2.44 13.20
CA THR A 456 27.04 1.14 13.37
C THR A 456 26.39 0.66 12.08
N LYS A 457 25.79 1.60 11.32
CA LYS A 457 25.14 1.36 10.03
C LYS A 457 25.98 1.95 8.91
N LEU A 458 26.15 1.18 7.83
CA LEU A 458 26.91 1.60 6.66
C LEU A 458 26.09 1.39 5.39
N ARG A 459 26.37 2.22 4.39
CA ARG A 459 25.82 2.14 3.04
C ARG A 459 26.96 2.37 2.06
N PHE A 460 27.02 1.54 1.03
CA PHE A 460 27.99 1.71 -0.06
C PHE A 460 27.33 2.40 -1.25
N THR A 461 27.94 3.47 -1.71
CA THR A 461 27.50 4.23 -2.88
C THR A 461 28.66 4.45 -3.82
N ALA A 462 28.45 4.36 -5.13
CA ALA A 462 29.47 4.68 -6.12
C ALA A 462 28.84 4.97 -7.48
N GLN A 463 29.48 5.80 -8.28
CA GLN A 463 29.22 5.89 -9.72
C GLN A 463 30.25 5.03 -10.46
N VAL A 464 29.80 3.96 -11.11
CA VAL A 464 30.67 3.00 -11.80
C VAL A 464 30.62 3.25 -13.30
N GLY A 465 31.77 3.20 -13.95
CA GLY A 465 31.87 3.32 -15.40
C GLY A 465 33.32 3.26 -15.88
N PHE A 466 33.55 3.68 -17.12
CA PHE A 466 34.83 3.51 -17.78
C PHE A 466 35.54 4.84 -18.00
N GLY A 467 36.85 4.83 -17.79
CA GLY A 467 37.73 5.93 -18.17
C GLY A 467 38.36 5.76 -19.55
N ALA A 468 37.75 4.96 -20.42
CA ALA A 468 38.21 4.69 -21.79
C ALA A 468 37.65 5.73 -22.79
N SER A 469 38.22 5.76 -24.00
CA SER A 469 37.69 6.65 -25.06
C SER A 469 36.35 6.11 -25.60
N GLY A 470 35.51 6.99 -26.13
CA GLY A 470 34.24 6.62 -26.77
C GLY A 470 34.38 5.67 -27.97
N THR A 471 35.59 5.54 -28.54
CA THR A 471 35.87 4.58 -29.62
C THR A 471 35.90 3.12 -29.16
N ALA A 472 35.94 2.87 -27.84
CA ALA A 472 35.89 1.54 -27.24
C ALA A 472 34.47 1.13 -26.80
N ALA A 473 33.42 1.74 -27.34
CA ALA A 473 32.02 1.51 -26.92
C ALA A 473 31.56 0.03 -27.00
N ALA A 474 32.19 -0.79 -27.84
CA ALA A 474 31.79 -2.20 -28.05
C ALA A 474 32.26 -3.16 -26.95
N THR A 475 33.32 -2.81 -26.23
CA THR A 475 33.92 -3.64 -25.17
C THR A 475 33.16 -3.56 -23.85
N ARG A 476 33.31 -4.57 -22.98
CA ARG A 476 32.42 -4.79 -21.84
C ARG A 476 33.20 -5.16 -20.58
N ALA A 477 32.67 -4.77 -19.43
CA ALA A 477 33.09 -5.31 -18.15
C ALA A 477 31.88 -5.57 -17.27
N ASP A 478 32.07 -6.40 -16.25
CA ASP A 478 31.09 -6.62 -15.20
C ASP A 478 31.59 -6.03 -13.89
N PHE A 479 30.65 -5.61 -13.06
CA PHE A 479 30.92 -5.12 -11.72
C PHE A 479 29.96 -5.75 -10.71
N SER A 480 30.50 -6.27 -9.62
CA SER A 480 29.74 -6.94 -8.56
C SER A 480 30.14 -6.43 -7.17
N VAL A 481 29.15 -6.33 -6.28
CA VAL A 481 29.32 -5.91 -4.89
C VAL A 481 28.78 -6.99 -3.97
N PHE A 482 29.61 -7.45 -3.05
CA PHE A 482 29.25 -8.45 -2.05
C PHE A 482 29.38 -7.88 -0.63
N ALA A 483 28.45 -8.25 0.25
CA ALA A 483 28.58 -8.08 1.69
C ALA A 483 28.64 -9.47 2.32
N GLY A 484 29.82 -9.89 2.79
CA GLY A 484 30.08 -11.29 3.14
C GLY A 484 29.87 -12.17 1.90
N GLN A 485 29.01 -13.18 2.01
CA GLN A 485 28.65 -14.07 0.88
C GLN A 485 27.48 -13.53 0.03
N LYS A 486 26.78 -12.50 0.50
CA LYS A 486 25.57 -12.00 -0.16
C LYS A 486 25.92 -11.04 -1.29
N LEU A 487 25.48 -11.36 -2.51
CA LEU A 487 25.50 -10.43 -3.64
C LEU A 487 24.47 -9.31 -3.39
N LEU A 488 24.94 -8.06 -3.29
CA LEU A 488 24.08 -6.89 -3.09
C LEU A 488 23.80 -6.13 -4.38
N PHE A 489 24.76 -6.11 -5.30
CA PHE A 489 24.63 -5.44 -6.59
C PHE A 489 25.44 -6.18 -7.65
N GLN A 490 24.90 -6.25 -8.86
CA GLN A 490 25.62 -6.76 -10.02
C GLN A 490 25.17 -6.03 -11.29
N ARG A 491 26.15 -5.59 -12.07
CA ARG A 491 25.94 -5.08 -13.42
C ARG A 491 26.83 -5.89 -14.36
N LEU A 492 26.20 -6.69 -15.21
CA LEU A 492 26.89 -7.50 -16.21
C LEU A 492 26.93 -6.76 -17.54
N LYS A 493 28.02 -6.96 -18.28
CA LYS A 493 28.21 -6.46 -19.65
C LYS A 493 27.98 -4.96 -19.79
N LEU A 494 28.43 -4.19 -18.79
CA LEU A 494 28.41 -2.74 -18.82
C LEU A 494 29.27 -2.28 -20.00
N ARG A 495 28.68 -1.50 -20.91
CA ARG A 495 29.40 -0.94 -22.06
C ARG A 495 30.14 0.34 -21.64
N LYS A 496 31.15 0.72 -22.42
CA LYS A 496 32.03 1.86 -22.08
C LYS A 496 31.37 3.23 -22.21
N ASP A 497 30.25 3.31 -22.92
CA ASP A 497 29.37 4.47 -23.00
C ASP A 497 28.28 4.47 -21.91
N GLU A 498 28.17 3.40 -21.12
CA GLU A 498 27.21 3.28 -20.03
C GLU A 498 27.88 3.56 -18.68
N THR A 499 27.05 3.97 -17.73
CA THR A 499 27.43 4.09 -16.33
C THR A 499 26.37 3.42 -15.46
N ALA A 500 26.76 3.01 -14.25
CA ALA A 500 25.85 2.39 -13.30
C ALA A 500 26.05 3.02 -11.91
N ARG A 501 24.95 3.41 -11.27
CA ARG A 501 24.99 3.92 -9.89
C ARG A 501 24.72 2.79 -8.91
N VAL A 502 25.59 2.63 -7.93
CA VAL A 502 25.45 1.70 -6.82
C VAL A 502 24.95 2.48 -5.60
N ASP A 503 23.95 1.95 -4.92
CA ASP A 503 23.49 2.40 -3.62
C ASP A 503 22.89 1.19 -2.87
N VAL A 504 23.67 0.63 -1.96
CA VAL A 504 23.28 -0.57 -1.22
C VAL A 504 23.55 -0.40 0.27
N ALA A 505 22.55 -0.70 1.10
CA ALA A 505 22.73 -0.77 2.55
C ALA A 505 23.57 -2.00 2.90
N LEU A 506 24.58 -1.83 3.76
CA LEU A 506 25.42 -2.92 4.24
C LEU A 506 24.82 -3.48 5.54
N PRO A 507 24.53 -4.79 5.62
CA PRO A 507 23.98 -5.36 6.85
C PRO A 507 24.92 -5.17 8.05
N ASP A 508 24.34 -4.81 9.20
CA ASP A 508 25.07 -4.44 10.42
C ASP A 508 25.98 -5.56 10.96
N THR A 509 25.63 -6.82 10.69
CA THR A 509 26.35 -8.02 11.17
C THR A 509 27.47 -8.50 10.23
N VAL A 510 27.58 -7.93 9.04
CA VAL A 510 28.55 -8.40 8.03
C VAL A 510 29.92 -7.77 8.27
N ALA A 511 30.96 -8.60 8.23
CA ALA A 511 32.34 -8.18 8.47
C ALA A 511 33.08 -7.66 7.24
N THR A 512 32.61 -7.90 6.01
CA THR A 512 33.34 -7.54 4.79
C THR A 512 32.47 -6.95 3.68
N LEU A 513 33.05 -6.03 2.92
CA LEU A 513 32.55 -5.51 1.65
C LEU A 513 33.55 -5.90 0.56
N THR A 514 33.11 -6.57 -0.51
CA THR A 514 33.98 -6.98 -1.62
C THR A 514 33.48 -6.39 -2.93
N LEU A 515 34.39 -5.72 -3.64
CA LEU A 515 34.15 -5.18 -4.98
C LEU A 515 34.90 -6.05 -5.98
N VAL A 516 34.24 -6.47 -7.06
CA VAL A 516 34.84 -7.32 -8.09
C VAL A 516 34.52 -6.77 -9.47
N ALA A 517 35.55 -6.61 -10.29
CA ALA A 517 35.47 -6.25 -11.70
C ALA A 517 35.99 -7.41 -12.57
N THR A 518 35.23 -7.77 -13.60
CA THR A 518 35.58 -8.83 -14.58
C THR A 518 35.44 -8.31 -16.01
N ASP A 519 36.18 -8.87 -16.95
CA ASP A 519 36.33 -8.37 -18.34
C ASP A 519 35.19 -8.74 -19.30
N GLY A 520 34.01 -9.08 -18.78
CA GLY A 520 32.82 -9.34 -19.60
C GLY A 520 32.92 -10.50 -20.59
N GLY A 521 34.03 -11.24 -20.59
CA GLY A 521 34.36 -12.31 -21.53
C GLY A 521 34.93 -11.85 -22.88
N ASP A 522 35.21 -10.56 -23.09
CA ASP A 522 35.88 -10.05 -24.31
C ASP A 522 37.35 -9.67 -24.11
N GLY A 523 37.86 -9.83 -22.88
CA GLY A 523 39.26 -9.65 -22.49
C GLY A 523 39.54 -8.22 -22.04
N ILE A 524 40.66 -7.99 -21.35
CA ILE A 524 40.90 -6.75 -20.57
C ILE A 524 41.15 -5.47 -21.39
N GLY A 525 40.92 -5.47 -22.69
CA GLY A 525 41.27 -4.36 -23.57
C GLY A 525 40.44 -3.11 -23.25
N HIS A 526 41.09 -2.04 -22.79
CA HIS A 526 40.45 -0.78 -22.40
C HIS A 526 39.46 -0.88 -21.22
N ASP A 527 39.52 -1.92 -20.39
CA ASP A 527 38.61 -2.11 -19.25
C ASP A 527 39.03 -1.30 -18.03
N LEU A 528 39.22 0.00 -18.29
CA LEU A 528 39.61 1.05 -17.36
C LEU A 528 38.42 1.42 -16.46
N LEU A 529 37.82 0.41 -15.82
CA LEU A 529 36.70 0.55 -14.92
C LEU A 529 37.15 1.30 -13.66
N PHE A 530 36.38 2.28 -13.25
CA PHE A 530 36.61 2.99 -12.01
C PHE A 530 35.30 3.32 -11.31
N LEU A 531 35.41 3.63 -10.04
CA LEU A 531 34.30 4.04 -9.20
C LEU A 531 34.55 5.49 -8.75
N GLY A 532 33.62 6.37 -9.09
CA GLY A 532 33.58 7.74 -8.62
C GLY A 532 32.85 7.83 -7.28
N ASP A 533 33.46 8.55 -6.33
CA ASP A 533 32.95 8.79 -4.97
C ASP A 533 32.51 7.50 -4.24
N ALA A 534 33.42 6.52 -4.24
CA ALA A 534 33.19 5.15 -3.76
C ALA A 534 33.32 4.96 -2.25
#